data_AF-A0A9D9MBL1-F1
#
_entry.id   AF-A0A9D9MBL1-F1
#
_cell.length_a   1.000
_cell.length_b   1.000
_cell.length_c   1.000
_cell.angle_alpha   90.00
_cell.angle_beta   90.00
_cell.angle_gamma   90.00
#
_symmetry.space_group_name_H-M   'P 1'
#
loop_
_entity.id
_entity.type
_entity.pdbx_description
1 polymer ?
#
loop_
_entity_poly.entity_id
_entity_poly.type
_entity_poly.pdbx_seq_one_letter_code
_entity_poly.pdbx_strand_id
1 'polypeptide(L)'
;QNADKNSPFYQKIDTKNICISGMSCGGLQALFNCFDERVTSIMICNSGLFEQPEGDEGGPNARRMPGMPSVPKKKLAEIHCPIIYILGGETDIAYANGMDDFKRIEHVPAIAVNLPVGHGGTYNQPHGGEFAIVARAWLDWQLKGNKDASKMFVGSSPAILQRPDWTLEKNAKVQ
;
A
#
# COMPACT_ATOMS: atom_id res chain seq x y z
N GLN A 1 3.91 -22.48 13.63
CA GLN A 1 5.06 -22.67 12.72
C GLN A 1 6.32 -21.98 13.25
N ASN A 2 6.40 -20.65 13.37
CA ASN A 2 7.63 -19.99 13.85
C ASN A 2 8.06 -20.37 15.29
N ALA A 3 7.10 -20.75 16.16
CA ALA A 3 7.36 -21.23 17.52
C ALA A 3 7.53 -22.76 17.63
N ASP A 4 7.31 -23.50 16.55
CA ASP A 4 7.39 -24.97 16.53
C ASP A 4 8.79 -25.41 16.11
N LYS A 5 9.51 -26.08 17.01
CA LYS A 5 10.89 -26.55 16.81
C LYS A 5 11.04 -27.52 15.64
N ASN A 6 9.96 -28.22 15.26
CA ASN A 6 9.97 -29.15 14.14
C ASN A 6 9.65 -28.46 12.80
N SER A 7 9.30 -27.18 12.81
CA SER A 7 9.00 -26.43 11.60
C SER A 7 10.28 -25.99 10.87
N PRO A 8 10.33 -26.06 9.53
CA PRO A 8 11.45 -25.48 8.77
C PRO A 8 11.58 -23.95 8.96
N PHE A 9 10.53 -23.30 9.48
CA PHE A 9 10.47 -21.87 9.78
C PHE A 9 10.76 -21.52 11.24
N TYR A 10 11.14 -22.49 12.09
CA TYR A 10 11.42 -22.23 13.51
C TYR A 10 12.43 -21.09 13.66
N GLN A 11 11.99 -19.99 14.29
CA GLN A 11 12.78 -18.76 14.49
C GLN A 11 13.37 -18.12 13.22
N LYS A 12 12.81 -18.39 12.03
CA LYS A 12 13.26 -17.80 10.76
C LYS A 12 12.41 -16.65 10.26
N ILE A 13 11.23 -16.45 10.86
CA ILE A 13 10.29 -15.40 10.46
C ILE A 13 10.26 -14.34 11.55
N ASP A 14 10.44 -13.08 11.16
CA ASP A 14 10.14 -11.96 12.03
C ASP A 14 8.62 -11.74 12.08
N THR A 15 7.99 -12.24 13.13
CA THR A 15 6.54 -12.11 13.32
C THR A 15 6.14 -10.76 13.92
N LYS A 16 7.09 -9.86 14.20
CA LYS A 16 6.82 -8.54 14.76
C LYS A 16 6.78 -7.45 13.69
N ASN A 17 7.29 -7.72 12.50
CA ASN A 17 7.38 -6.77 11.39
C ASN A 17 6.78 -7.40 10.14
N ILE A 18 5.49 -7.16 9.90
CA ILE A 18 4.74 -7.78 8.80
C ILE A 18 4.12 -6.69 7.94
N CYS A 19 4.46 -6.70 6.64
CA CYS A 19 3.79 -5.88 5.63
C CYS A 19 2.87 -6.72 4.78
N ILE A 20 1.63 -6.27 4.57
CA ILE A 20 0.76 -6.80 3.51
C ILE A 20 0.78 -5.85 2.32
N SER A 21 0.81 -6.41 1.12
CA SER A 21 0.90 -5.64 -0.11
C SER A 21 0.19 -6.34 -1.25
N GLY A 22 -0.21 -5.56 -2.25
CA GLY A 22 -0.72 -6.12 -3.50
C GLY A 22 -0.90 -5.07 -4.59
N MET A 23 -0.78 -5.55 -5.83
CA MET A 23 -1.06 -4.79 -7.04
C MET A 23 -2.51 -5.01 -7.48
N SER A 24 -3.19 -3.96 -7.94
CA SER A 24 -4.53 -4.08 -8.55
C SER A 24 -5.51 -4.84 -7.63
N CYS A 25 -6.10 -5.97 -8.04
CA CYS A 25 -6.98 -6.78 -7.19
C CYS A 25 -6.32 -7.28 -5.90
N GLY A 26 -5.00 -7.49 -5.90
CA GLY A 26 -4.22 -7.84 -4.71
C GLY A 26 -4.22 -6.71 -3.68
N GLY A 27 -4.29 -5.44 -4.11
CA GLY A 27 -4.41 -4.29 -3.21
C GLY A 27 -5.75 -4.30 -2.46
N LEU A 28 -6.84 -4.71 -3.11
CA LEU A 28 -8.13 -4.92 -2.45
C LEU A 28 -8.06 -6.03 -1.39
N GLN A 29 -7.36 -7.13 -1.71
CA GLN A 29 -7.15 -8.24 -0.78
C GLN A 29 -6.27 -7.84 0.42
N ALA A 30 -5.25 -7.01 0.19
CA ALA A 30 -4.46 -6.43 1.28
C ALA A 30 -5.37 -5.56 2.17
N LEU A 31 -6.14 -4.65 1.60
CA LEU A 31 -7.05 -3.78 2.36
C LEU A 31 -8.17 -4.55 3.07
N PHE A 32 -8.63 -5.69 2.52
CA PHE A 32 -9.57 -6.57 3.23
C PHE A 32 -9.00 -7.09 4.55
N ASN A 33 -7.69 -7.35 4.61
CA ASN A 33 -7.00 -7.89 5.78
C ASN A 33 -6.35 -6.81 6.66
N CYS A 34 -6.61 -5.52 6.42
CA CYS A 34 -5.93 -4.44 7.15
C CYS A 34 -6.23 -4.38 8.65
N PHE A 35 -7.28 -5.05 9.11
CA PHE A 35 -7.69 -5.13 10.51
C PHE A 35 -6.82 -6.07 11.35
N ASP A 36 -6.03 -6.94 10.72
CA ASP A 36 -5.25 -7.93 11.44
C ASP A 36 -4.14 -7.24 12.23
N GLU A 37 -4.20 -7.32 13.55
CA GLU A 37 -3.27 -6.65 14.47
C GLU A 37 -1.80 -7.06 14.29
N ARG A 38 -1.53 -8.19 13.61
CA ARG A 38 -0.15 -8.63 13.32
C ARG A 38 0.50 -7.82 12.20
N VAL A 39 -0.30 -7.15 11.37
CA VAL A 39 0.19 -6.32 10.27
C VAL A 39 0.72 -5.00 10.83
N THR A 40 1.98 -4.68 10.55
CA THR A 40 2.61 -3.45 11.04
C THR A 40 2.88 -2.43 9.95
N SER A 41 2.62 -2.78 8.68
CA SER A 41 2.67 -1.86 7.57
C SER A 41 1.82 -2.35 6.39
N ILE A 42 1.34 -1.43 5.56
CA ILE A 42 0.58 -1.74 4.35
C ILE A 42 1.21 -1.04 3.15
N MET A 43 1.30 -1.74 2.01
CA MET A 43 1.80 -1.17 0.75
C MET A 43 0.85 -1.52 -0.40
N ILE A 44 0.08 -0.54 -0.86
CA ILE A 44 -0.88 -0.69 -1.93
C ILE A 44 -0.28 -0.19 -3.23
N CYS A 45 -0.29 -1.01 -4.28
CA CYS A 45 0.30 -0.63 -5.57
C CYS A 45 -0.75 -0.64 -6.68
N ASN A 46 -0.83 0.43 -7.50
CA ASN A 46 -1.81 0.57 -8.59
C ASN A 46 -3.22 0.10 -8.21
N SER A 47 -3.70 0.51 -7.04
CA SER A 47 -4.93 -0.01 -6.46
C SER A 47 -5.57 0.99 -5.51
N GLY A 48 -6.80 0.70 -5.14
CA GLY A 48 -7.60 1.40 -4.16
C GLY A 48 -9.00 0.81 -4.15
N LEU A 49 -9.72 0.96 -3.03
CA LEU A 49 -11.08 0.45 -2.93
C LEU A 49 -11.99 1.18 -3.92
N PHE A 50 -12.96 0.47 -4.46
CA PHE A 50 -13.97 1.10 -5.31
C PHE A 50 -14.97 1.86 -4.46
N GLU A 51 -15.48 2.96 -4.99
CA GLU A 51 -16.79 3.46 -4.54
C GLU A 51 -17.85 2.40 -4.83
N GLN A 52 -18.65 2.11 -3.81
CA GLN A 52 -19.69 1.08 -3.85
C GLN A 52 -21.07 1.72 -3.72
N PRO A 53 -22.11 1.19 -4.38
CA PRO A 53 -23.47 1.69 -4.21
C PRO A 53 -23.89 1.59 -2.74
N GLU A 54 -24.52 2.65 -2.24
CA GLU A 54 -25.11 2.65 -0.91
C GLU A 54 -26.14 1.51 -0.79
N GLY A 55 -26.06 0.74 0.30
CA GLY A 55 -26.94 -0.42 0.52
C GLY A 55 -26.48 -1.76 -0.08
N ASP A 56 -25.40 -1.81 -0.87
CA ASP A 56 -24.79 -3.06 -1.37
C ASP A 56 -23.28 -3.15 -1.09
N GLU A 57 -22.83 -2.48 -0.02
CA GLU A 57 -21.43 -2.50 0.41
C GLU A 57 -20.92 -3.93 0.71
N GLY A 58 -19.88 -4.36 0.01
CA GLY A 58 -19.36 -5.73 0.11
C GLY A 58 -20.23 -6.79 -0.58
N GLY A 59 -21.36 -6.38 -1.16
CA GLY A 59 -22.31 -7.23 -1.85
C GLY A 59 -21.86 -7.65 -3.25
N PRO A 60 -22.62 -8.55 -3.91
CA PRO A 60 -22.30 -9.06 -5.23
C PRO A 60 -22.43 -8.01 -6.34
N ASN A 61 -23.30 -6.99 -6.20
CA ASN A 61 -23.48 -5.95 -7.22
C ASN A 61 -22.43 -4.83 -7.08
N ALA A 62 -21.79 -4.71 -5.92
CA ALA A 62 -20.62 -3.85 -5.72
C ALA A 62 -19.32 -4.40 -6.35
N ARG A 63 -19.33 -5.62 -6.89
CA ARG A 63 -18.19 -6.18 -7.66
C ARG A 63 -18.14 -5.55 -9.04
N ARG A 64 -17.00 -4.97 -9.42
CA ARG A 64 -16.79 -4.47 -10.79
C ARG A 64 -16.50 -5.56 -11.81
N MET A 65 -15.97 -6.70 -11.35
CA MET A 65 -15.61 -7.83 -12.21
C MET A 65 -15.87 -9.16 -11.49
N PRO A 66 -16.25 -10.23 -12.21
CA PRO A 66 -16.34 -11.57 -11.65
C PRO A 66 -15.02 -11.99 -10.99
N GLY A 67 -15.10 -12.57 -9.78
CA GLY A 67 -13.92 -13.02 -9.03
C GLY A 67 -13.14 -11.89 -8.32
N MET A 68 -13.47 -10.63 -8.55
CA MET A 68 -12.84 -9.53 -7.83
C MET A 68 -13.46 -9.36 -6.43
N PRO A 69 -12.65 -9.21 -5.36
CA PRO A 69 -13.17 -8.91 -4.03
C PRO A 69 -14.01 -7.64 -4.01
N SER A 70 -15.14 -7.68 -3.30
CA SER A 70 -15.95 -6.50 -2.98
C SER A 70 -15.59 -6.05 -1.58
N VAL A 71 -14.72 -5.04 -1.48
CA VAL A 71 -14.22 -4.51 -0.20
C VAL A 71 -14.73 -3.08 -0.04
N PRO A 72 -15.58 -2.78 0.96
CA PRO A 72 -16.21 -1.48 1.10
C PRO A 72 -15.23 -0.44 1.67
N LYS A 73 -15.36 0.82 1.25
CA LYS A 73 -14.52 1.96 1.70
C LYS A 73 -14.41 2.10 3.21
N LYS A 74 -15.46 1.74 3.96
CA LYS A 74 -15.43 1.77 5.44
C LYS A 74 -14.31 0.91 6.05
N LYS A 75 -13.80 -0.09 5.33
CA LYS A 75 -12.65 -0.91 5.78
C LYS A 75 -11.39 -0.08 6.01
N LEU A 76 -11.23 1.07 5.34
CA LEU A 76 -10.07 1.95 5.56
C LEU A 76 -9.96 2.43 7.02
N ALA A 77 -11.09 2.54 7.73
CA ALA A 77 -11.11 2.93 9.15
C ALA A 77 -10.50 1.86 10.07
N GLU A 78 -10.39 0.60 9.61
CA GLU A 78 -9.79 -0.51 10.36
C GLU A 78 -8.27 -0.57 10.23
N ILE A 79 -7.67 0.24 9.33
CA ILE A 79 -6.21 0.34 9.21
C ILE A 79 -5.64 0.89 10.52
N HIS A 80 -4.69 0.17 11.13
CA HIS A 80 -4.11 0.53 12.43
C HIS A 80 -2.59 0.84 12.38
N CYS A 81 -1.98 0.72 11.20
CA CYS A 81 -0.55 0.89 10.99
C CYS A 81 -0.22 1.82 9.80
N PRO A 82 1.03 2.27 9.64
CA PRO A 82 1.44 3.10 8.50
C PRO A 82 1.15 2.44 7.15
N ILE A 83 0.72 3.24 6.18
CA ILE A 83 0.34 2.79 4.84
C ILE A 83 0.94 3.68 3.75
N ILE A 84 1.34 3.05 2.63
CA ILE A 84 1.73 3.74 1.41
C ILE A 84 0.89 3.29 0.21
N TYR A 85 0.53 4.24 -0.64
CA TYR A 85 -0.01 4.03 -1.98
C TYR A 85 1.06 4.37 -3.02
N ILE A 86 1.43 3.40 -3.87
CA ILE A 86 2.36 3.58 -4.99
C ILE A 86 1.55 3.43 -6.28
N LEU A 87 1.30 4.55 -6.98
CA LEU A 87 0.32 4.63 -8.06
C LEU A 87 0.95 5.05 -9.39
N GLY A 88 0.29 4.68 -10.49
CA GLY A 88 0.75 4.94 -11.85
C GLY A 88 0.37 6.32 -12.42
N GLY A 89 0.00 7.29 -11.58
CA GLY A 89 -0.48 8.61 -12.01
C GLY A 89 -1.85 8.56 -12.67
N GLU A 90 -2.33 9.69 -13.22
CA GLU A 90 -3.73 9.85 -13.66
C GLU A 90 -4.20 8.86 -14.74
N THR A 91 -3.29 8.26 -15.52
CA THR A 91 -3.63 7.26 -16.54
C THR A 91 -3.77 5.84 -15.97
N ASP A 92 -3.43 5.63 -14.70
CA ASP A 92 -3.74 4.40 -13.97
C ASP A 92 -5.23 4.35 -13.65
N ILE A 93 -5.91 3.29 -14.11
CA ILE A 93 -7.34 3.08 -13.87
C ILE A 93 -7.72 3.02 -12.39
N ALA A 94 -6.76 2.75 -11.51
CA ALA A 94 -6.94 2.71 -10.07
C ALA A 94 -6.50 4.00 -9.36
N TYR A 95 -5.94 5.00 -10.07
CA TYR A 95 -5.41 6.23 -9.48
C TYR A 95 -6.46 6.96 -8.63
N ALA A 96 -7.64 7.20 -9.20
CA ALA A 96 -8.71 7.90 -8.49
C ALA A 96 -9.13 7.16 -7.21
N ASN A 97 -9.18 5.82 -7.27
CA ASN A 97 -9.54 4.98 -6.13
C ASN A 97 -8.48 5.05 -5.02
N GLY A 98 -7.20 4.93 -5.38
CA GLY A 98 -6.08 4.96 -4.44
C GLY A 98 -5.89 6.35 -3.80
N MET A 99 -6.02 7.41 -4.59
CA MET A 99 -5.97 8.78 -4.09
C MET A 99 -7.16 9.13 -3.19
N ASP A 100 -8.35 8.60 -3.49
CA ASP A 100 -9.51 8.73 -2.60
C ASP A 100 -9.31 7.95 -1.29
N ASP A 101 -8.81 6.71 -1.35
CA ASP A 101 -8.48 5.95 -0.14
C ASP A 101 -7.50 6.73 0.75
N PHE A 102 -6.39 7.21 0.16
CA PHE A 102 -5.38 8.00 0.86
C PHE A 102 -5.98 9.22 1.57
N LYS A 103 -6.87 9.96 0.89
CA LYS A 103 -7.53 11.15 1.46
C LYS A 103 -8.46 10.82 2.63
N ARG A 104 -9.06 9.63 2.65
CA ARG A 104 -9.95 9.18 3.73
C ARG A 104 -9.18 8.67 4.96
N ILE A 105 -7.90 8.38 4.82
CA ILE A 105 -7.06 7.87 5.93
C ILE A 105 -6.42 9.06 6.65
N GLU A 106 -7.00 9.45 7.77
CA GLU A 106 -6.55 10.59 8.57
C GLU A 106 -6.03 10.19 9.97
N HIS A 107 -6.23 8.93 10.37
CA HIS A 107 -5.98 8.45 11.73
C HIS A 107 -4.61 7.77 11.91
N VAL A 108 -3.97 7.30 10.84
CA VAL A 108 -2.62 6.69 10.82
C VAL A 108 -1.71 7.40 9.81
N PRO A 109 -0.37 7.28 9.90
CA PRO A 109 0.54 7.82 8.87
C PRO A 109 0.23 7.22 7.50
N ALA A 110 -0.13 8.08 6.54
CA ALA A 110 -0.41 7.68 5.17
C ALA A 110 0.42 8.49 4.18
N ILE A 111 0.92 7.82 3.15
CA ILE A 111 1.71 8.42 2.07
C ILE A 111 1.13 7.96 0.72
N ALA A 112 1.00 8.88 -0.23
CA ALA A 112 0.73 8.54 -1.62
C ALA A 112 1.87 9.05 -2.49
N VAL A 113 2.37 8.19 -3.37
CA VAL A 113 3.43 8.52 -4.33
C VAL A 113 3.00 8.08 -5.72
N ASN A 114 3.18 8.97 -6.69
CA ASN A 114 2.74 8.72 -8.06
C ASN A 114 3.86 8.94 -9.06
N LEU A 115 3.95 8.04 -10.04
CA LEU A 115 4.77 8.16 -11.24
C LEU A 115 3.85 7.90 -12.45
N PRO A 116 3.83 8.74 -13.50
CA PRO A 116 2.85 8.64 -14.60
C PRO A 116 3.16 7.49 -15.59
N VAL A 117 3.09 6.24 -15.12
CA VAL A 117 3.38 5.00 -15.88
C VAL A 117 2.13 4.13 -16.13
N GLY A 118 0.95 4.59 -15.69
CA GLY A 118 -0.32 3.88 -15.85
C GLY A 118 -0.43 2.63 -14.97
N HIS A 119 -1.50 1.86 -15.17
CA HIS A 119 -1.84 0.71 -14.31
C HIS A 119 -0.81 -0.41 -14.32
N GLY A 120 -0.07 -0.55 -15.43
CA GLY A 120 0.99 -1.56 -15.57
C GLY A 120 2.25 -1.26 -14.75
N GLY A 121 2.35 -0.08 -14.13
CA GLY A 121 3.49 0.31 -13.31
C GLY A 121 4.82 0.16 -14.04
N THR A 122 5.88 -0.11 -13.28
CA THR A 122 7.22 -0.43 -13.83
C THR A 122 7.56 -1.92 -13.73
N TYR A 123 6.58 -2.79 -13.47
CA TYR A 123 6.82 -4.20 -13.14
C TYR A 123 7.49 -5.01 -14.26
N ASN A 124 7.27 -4.65 -15.51
CA ASN A 124 7.87 -5.30 -16.68
C ASN A 124 9.32 -4.86 -16.95
N GLN A 125 9.81 -3.86 -16.22
CA GLN A 125 11.18 -3.38 -16.34
C GLN A 125 12.14 -4.29 -15.55
N PRO A 126 13.45 -4.31 -15.91
CA PRO A 126 14.45 -5.03 -15.14
C PRO A 126 14.37 -4.70 -13.64
N HIS A 127 14.32 -5.73 -12.81
CA HIS A 127 14.20 -5.62 -11.35
C HIS A 127 12.96 -4.84 -10.85
N GLY A 128 11.92 -4.68 -11.68
CA GLY A 128 10.69 -3.96 -11.34
C GLY A 128 10.79 -2.44 -11.44
N GLY A 129 11.89 -1.89 -11.96
CA GLY A 129 12.05 -0.47 -12.26
C GLY A 129 11.93 0.47 -11.05
N GLU A 130 11.43 1.69 -11.29
CA GLU A 130 11.31 2.74 -10.28
C GLU A 130 10.43 2.34 -9.08
N PHE A 131 9.34 1.59 -9.31
CA PHE A 131 8.47 1.13 -8.22
C PHE A 131 9.23 0.25 -7.23
N ALA A 132 10.14 -0.60 -7.70
CA ALA A 132 10.91 -1.47 -6.81
C ALA A 132 11.84 -0.68 -5.88
N ILE A 133 12.38 0.46 -6.34
CA ILE A 133 13.23 1.33 -5.54
C ILE A 133 12.42 1.96 -4.40
N VAL A 134 11.23 2.48 -4.71
CA VAL A 134 10.32 3.10 -3.75
C VAL A 134 9.76 2.06 -2.77
N ALA A 135 9.26 0.93 -3.27
CA ALA A 135 8.75 -0.18 -2.47
C ALA A 135 9.81 -0.71 -1.49
N ARG A 136 11.05 -0.89 -1.95
CA ARG A 136 12.15 -1.32 -1.08
C ARG A 136 12.44 -0.30 0.02
N ALA A 137 12.48 0.99 -0.29
CA ALA A 137 12.71 2.02 0.71
C ALA A 137 11.61 2.01 1.80
N TRP A 138 10.35 1.79 1.41
CA TRP A 138 9.25 1.63 2.35
C TRP A 138 9.44 0.40 3.25
N LEU A 139 9.72 -0.76 2.67
CA LEU A 139 9.92 -2.01 3.41
C LEU A 139 11.15 -1.95 4.33
N ASP A 140 12.26 -1.36 3.89
CA ASP A 140 13.45 -1.18 4.72
C ASP A 140 13.16 -0.24 5.91
N TRP A 141 12.39 0.82 5.69
CA TRP A 141 11.99 1.71 6.76
C TRP A 141 11.04 1.01 7.76
N GLN A 142 9.95 0.44 7.27
CA GLN A 142 8.88 -0.09 8.13
C GLN A 142 9.21 -1.44 8.76
N LEU A 143 9.88 -2.34 8.03
CA LEU A 143 10.13 -3.70 8.51
C LEU A 143 11.52 -3.89 9.14
N LYS A 144 12.50 -3.07 8.75
CA LYS A 144 13.88 -3.18 9.27
C LYS A 144 14.26 -2.02 10.19
N GLY A 145 13.36 -1.05 10.39
CA GLY A 145 13.64 0.14 11.19
C GLY A 145 14.74 1.04 10.59
N ASN A 146 15.01 0.93 9.28
CA ASN A 146 16.06 1.71 8.63
C ASN A 146 15.64 3.19 8.51
N LYS A 147 16.13 4.04 9.41
CA LYS A 147 15.83 5.47 9.43
C LYS A 147 16.37 6.20 8.20
N ASP A 148 17.45 5.74 7.58
CA ASP A 148 17.94 6.36 6.35
C ASP A 148 16.99 6.12 5.17
N ALA A 149 16.32 4.96 5.13
CA ALA A 149 15.32 4.67 4.10
C ALA A 149 14.08 5.59 4.19
N SER A 150 13.75 6.10 5.38
CA SER A 150 12.65 7.06 5.56
C SER A 150 12.84 8.36 4.78
N LYS A 151 14.11 8.77 4.53
CA LYS A 151 14.46 9.97 3.74
C LYS A 151 13.94 9.93 2.30
N MET A 152 13.54 8.75 1.82
CA MET A 152 12.79 8.64 0.56
C MET A 152 11.50 9.47 0.60
N PHE A 153 10.80 9.50 1.73
CA PHE A 153 9.44 10.04 1.86
C PHE A 153 9.30 11.24 2.81
N VAL A 154 10.17 11.35 3.82
CA VAL A 154 10.06 12.38 4.87
C VAL A 154 11.29 13.29 4.94
N GLY A 155 11.17 14.38 5.70
CA GLY A 155 12.17 15.44 5.78
C GLY A 155 11.86 16.65 4.89
N SER A 156 12.73 17.67 4.96
CA SER A 156 12.60 18.93 4.22
C SER A 156 12.85 18.80 2.71
N SER A 157 13.58 17.77 2.30
CA SER A 157 13.82 17.43 0.88
C SER A 157 13.75 15.91 0.70
N PRO A 158 12.53 15.33 0.65
CA PRO A 158 12.36 13.89 0.43
C PRO A 158 13.02 13.45 -0.88
N ALA A 159 13.79 12.37 -0.84
CA ALA A 159 14.58 11.93 -1.99
C ALA A 159 13.69 11.55 -3.20
N ILE A 160 12.44 11.14 -2.97
CA ILE A 160 11.51 10.81 -4.06
C ILE A 160 11.22 12.01 -4.96
N LEU A 161 11.13 13.23 -4.40
CA LEU A 161 10.87 14.45 -5.17
C LEU A 161 12.09 14.95 -5.96
N GLN A 162 13.26 14.33 -5.74
CA GLN A 162 14.45 14.56 -6.55
C GLN A 162 14.54 13.59 -7.74
N ARG A 163 13.66 12.58 -7.78
CA ARG A 163 13.55 11.64 -8.89
C ARG A 163 12.62 12.23 -9.95
N PRO A 164 12.89 12.03 -11.26
CA PRO A 164 12.03 12.55 -12.32
C PRO A 164 10.57 12.09 -12.17
N ASP A 165 9.64 13.01 -12.42
CA ASP A 165 8.20 12.79 -12.56
C ASP A 165 7.45 12.22 -11.35
N TRP A 166 8.14 11.97 -10.24
CA TRP A 166 7.50 11.52 -9.01
C TRP A 166 6.80 12.67 -8.28
N THR A 167 5.60 12.37 -7.79
CA THR A 167 4.87 13.23 -6.85
C THR A 167 4.73 12.53 -5.50
N LEU A 168 4.56 13.32 -4.44
CA LEU A 168 4.43 12.86 -3.07
C LEU A 168 3.35 13.67 -2.35
N GLU A 169 2.39 12.96 -1.77
CA GLU A 169 1.41 13.49 -0.82
C GLU A 169 1.50 12.72 0.50
N LYS A 170 1.30 13.43 1.61
CA LYS A 170 1.34 12.87 2.97
C LYS A 170 0.23 13.49 3.79
N ASN A 171 -0.38 12.68 4.66
CA ASN A 171 -1.34 13.21 5.62
C ASN A 171 -0.62 13.80 6.85
N ALA A 172 -1.39 14.46 7.73
CA ALA A 172 -0.87 15.13 8.91
C ALA A 172 -0.28 14.18 9.98
N LYS A 173 -0.43 12.86 9.83
CA LYS A 173 0.10 11.87 10.78
C LYS A 173 1.54 11.46 10.47
N VAL A 174 2.06 11.80 9.28
CA VAL A 174 3.46 11.54 8.93
C VAL A 174 4.35 12.61 9.57
N GLN A 175 5.22 12.19 10.48
CA GLN A 175 6.23 13.05 11.13
C GLN A 175 7.52 13.11 10.32
#